data_AF-A0A3B8KZE1-F1
#
_entry.id   AF-A0A3B8KZE1-F1
#
_cell.length_a   1.000
_cell.length_b   1.000
_cell.length_c   1.000
_cell.angle_alpha   90.00
_cell.angle_beta   90.00
_cell.angle_gamma   90.00
#
_symmetry.space_group_name_H-M   'P 1'
#
loop_
_entity.id
_entity.type
_entity.pdbx_description
1 polymer ?
#
loop_
_entity_poly.entity_id
_entity_poly.type
_entity_poly.pdbx_seq_one_letter_code
_entity_poly.pdbx_strand_id
1 'polypeptide(L)'
;MNARLERNGEYWRAVWHGPDGRKHTAGLGKCSKRQAQKKLAELDTSATAARMLLDEWTVLYVSQRAQMLDESTLSQHATYLRRFAQYCGPMSVRDVTPMLVANWLGTLDVADSTRRKIVRYMRTIWKWAINQNVANANPWSTQPARHPRVDREVAYVSVETVYHLS
;
A
#
# COMPACT_ATOMS: atom_id res chain seq x y z
N MET A 1 -19.91 7.13 11.39
CA MET A 1 -20.99 6.73 10.44
C MET A 1 -22.05 6.03 11.27
N ASN A 2 -23.34 6.43 11.26
CA ASN A 2 -24.32 5.83 12.17
C ASN A 2 -24.84 4.49 11.63
N ALA A 3 -24.10 3.42 11.87
CA ALA A 3 -24.50 2.06 11.54
C ALA A 3 -25.17 1.36 12.73
N ARG A 4 -26.28 0.65 12.49
CA ARG A 4 -27.02 -0.14 13.49
C ARG A 4 -26.93 -1.63 13.18
N LEU A 5 -27.04 -2.46 14.23
CA LEU A 5 -27.14 -3.91 14.08
C LEU A 5 -28.61 -4.32 13.95
N GLU A 6 -28.91 -5.13 12.93
CA GLU A 6 -30.19 -5.83 12.79
C GLU A 6 -29.96 -7.34 12.82
N ARG A 7 -30.87 -8.06 13.47
CA ARG A 7 -30.89 -9.53 13.49
C ARG A 7 -31.91 -10.04 12.47
N ASN A 8 -31.52 -11.03 11.68
CA ASN A 8 -32.39 -11.73 10.74
C ASN A 8 -32.29 -13.25 11.01
N GLY A 9 -33.17 -13.77 11.85
CA GLY A 9 -33.07 -15.15 12.35
C GLY A 9 -31.81 -15.37 13.18
N GLU A 10 -30.93 -16.27 12.74
CA GLU A 10 -29.65 -16.56 13.40
C GLU A 10 -28.50 -15.65 12.94
N TYR A 11 -28.74 -14.80 11.93
CA TYR A 11 -27.70 -13.98 11.31
C TYR A 11 -27.77 -12.53 11.78
N TRP A 12 -26.60 -11.89 11.86
CA TRP A 12 -26.47 -10.45 12.09
C TRP A 12 -26.13 -9.73 10.80
N ARG A 13 -26.65 -8.50 10.66
CA ARG A 13 -26.24 -7.55 9.63
C ARG A 13 -26.05 -6.15 10.20
N ALA A 14 -25.08 -5.43 9.67
CA ALA A 14 -24.92 -3.99 9.86
C ALA A 14 -25.80 -3.27 8.83
N VAL A 15 -26.49 -2.21 9.24
CA VAL A 15 -27.37 -1.40 8.40
C VAL A 15 -27.06 0.07 8.63
N TRP A 16 -26.90 0.84 7.56
CA TRP A 16 -26.65 2.28 7.64
C TRP A 16 -27.28 3.00 6.46
N HIS A 17 -27.39 4.33 6.56
CA HIS A 17 -27.82 5.18 5.45
C HIS A 17 -26.63 5.92 4.86
N GLY A 18 -26.52 5.92 3.54
CA GLY A 18 -25.54 6.71 2.80
C GLY A 18 -25.92 8.19 2.78
N PRO A 19 -25.00 9.08 2.34
CA PRO A 19 -25.29 10.51 2.15
C PRO A 19 -26.35 10.78 1.08
N ASP A 20 -26.59 9.80 0.19
CA ASP A 20 -27.68 9.79 -0.79
C ASP A 20 -29.04 9.35 -0.19
N GLY A 21 -29.09 9.10 1.12
CA GLY A 21 -30.27 8.60 1.84
C GLY A 21 -30.54 7.11 1.62
N ARG A 22 -29.80 6.42 0.75
CA ARG A 22 -30.03 5.01 0.43
C ARG A 22 -29.60 4.12 1.59
N LYS A 23 -30.38 3.05 1.80
CA LYS A 23 -30.12 2.04 2.81
C LYS A 23 -29.06 1.06 2.30
N HIS A 24 -28.00 0.89 3.06
CA HIS A 24 -26.95 -0.10 2.82
C HIS A 24 -26.95 -1.15 3.93
N THR A 25 -26.55 -2.38 3.57
CA THR A 25 -26.47 -3.50 4.51
C THR A 25 -25.22 -4.33 4.27
N ALA A 26 -24.56 -4.77 5.35
CA ALA A 26 -23.47 -5.76 5.30
C ALA A 26 -23.77 -6.94 6.22
N GLY A 27 -23.69 -8.17 5.70
CA GLY A 27 -23.85 -9.38 6.49
C GLY A 27 -22.65 -9.62 7.40
N LEU A 28 -22.88 -9.88 8.69
CA LEU A 28 -21.84 -10.19 9.68
C LEU A 28 -21.72 -11.70 9.97
N GLY A 29 -22.66 -12.49 9.43
CA GLY A 29 -22.76 -13.94 9.60
C GLY A 29 -23.55 -14.35 10.85
N LYS A 30 -23.55 -15.67 11.11
CA LYS A 30 -24.11 -16.27 12.33
C LYS A 30 -23.12 -16.08 13.47
N CYS A 31 -23.45 -15.23 14.44
CA CYS A 31 -22.60 -14.93 15.58
C CYS A 31 -23.43 -14.43 16.78
N SER A 32 -22.81 -14.32 17.96
CA SER A 32 -23.47 -13.72 19.12
C SER A 32 -23.59 -12.20 18.96
N LYS A 33 -24.52 -11.55 19.68
CA LYS A 33 -24.67 -10.08 19.69
C LYS A 33 -23.35 -9.37 20.00
N ARG A 34 -22.58 -9.88 20.96
CA ARG A 34 -21.26 -9.33 21.35
C ARG A 34 -20.24 -9.43 20.21
N GLN A 35 -20.21 -10.57 19.51
CA GLN A 35 -19.35 -10.73 18.33
C GLN A 35 -19.79 -9.81 17.18
N ALA A 36 -21.10 -9.66 16.96
CA ALA A 36 -21.64 -8.74 15.96
C ALA A 36 -21.26 -7.28 16.27
N GLN A 37 -21.34 -6.87 17.54
CA GLN A 37 -20.89 -5.54 18.00
C GLN A 37 -19.39 -5.35 17.75
N LYS A 38 -18.55 -6.34 18.06
CA LYS A 38 -17.12 -6.28 17.76
C LYS A 38 -16.85 -6.11 16.26
N LYS A 39 -17.50 -6.92 15.41
CA LYS A 39 -17.39 -6.82 13.96
C LYS A 39 -17.90 -5.48 13.41
N LEU A 40 -18.98 -4.92 13.99
CA LEU A 40 -19.47 -3.59 13.63
C LEU A 40 -18.45 -2.51 14.00
N ALA A 41 -17.84 -2.59 15.19
CA ALA A 41 -16.79 -1.67 15.59
C ALA A 41 -15.56 -1.78 14.67
N GLU A 42 -15.20 -2.97 14.20
CA GLU A 42 -14.15 -3.17 13.19
C GLU A 42 -14.52 -2.50 11.85
N LEU A 43 -15.79 -2.59 11.42
CA LEU A 43 -16.29 -1.88 10.24
C LEU A 43 -16.27 -0.35 10.41
N ASP A 44 -16.64 0.15 11.59
CA ASP A 44 -16.67 1.60 11.86
C ASP A 44 -15.26 2.16 12.07
N THR A 45 -14.33 1.38 12.63
CA THR A 45 -12.89 1.72 12.66
C THR A 45 -12.31 1.71 11.25
N SER A 46 -12.77 0.80 10.39
CA SER A 46 -12.43 0.81 8.96
C SER A 46 -13.06 1.99 8.22
N ALA A 47 -14.22 2.51 8.64
CA ALA A 47 -14.84 3.70 8.05
C ALA A 47 -14.29 5.04 8.61
N THR A 48 -13.78 5.02 9.85
CA THR A 48 -13.43 6.22 10.63
C THR A 48 -11.93 6.38 10.87
N ALA A 49 -11.10 5.38 10.55
CA ALA A 49 -9.67 5.60 10.39
C ALA A 49 -9.49 6.69 9.32
N ALA A 50 -9.03 7.85 9.78
CA ALA A 50 -9.00 9.09 9.03
C ALA A 50 -8.50 8.84 7.60
N ARG A 51 -9.21 9.40 6.61
CA ARG A 51 -8.78 9.42 5.21
C ARG A 51 -7.51 10.26 5.09
N MET A 52 -6.40 9.67 5.51
CA MET A 52 -5.10 10.29 5.45
C MET A 52 -4.74 10.46 3.99
N LEU A 53 -4.35 11.68 3.64
CA LEU A 53 -3.87 12.01 2.30
C LEU A 53 -2.47 11.46 2.10
N LEU A 54 -2.08 11.27 0.84
CA LEU A 54 -0.73 10.79 0.50
C LEU A 54 0.38 11.70 1.03
N ASP A 55 0.18 13.01 1.03
CA ASP A 55 1.16 13.98 1.56
C ASP A 55 1.30 13.86 3.09
N GLU A 56 0.17 13.78 3.80
CA GLU A 56 0.16 13.56 5.26
C GLU A 56 0.84 12.24 5.62
N TRP A 57 0.53 11.18 4.85
CA TRP A 57 1.14 9.89 5.00
C TRP A 57 2.65 9.94 4.76
N THR A 58 3.11 10.73 3.80
CA THR A 58 4.53 10.92 3.52
C THR A 58 5.25 11.49 4.73
N VAL A 59 4.70 12.55 5.34
CA VAL A 59 5.27 13.18 6.54
C VAL A 59 5.32 12.18 7.69
N LEU A 60 4.22 11.47 7.94
CA LEU A 60 4.13 10.46 9.00
C LEU A 60 5.10 9.30 8.79
N TYR A 61 5.20 8.80 7.56
CA TYR A 61 6.11 7.71 7.21
C TYR A 61 7.56 8.10 7.49
N VAL A 62 7.98 9.27 7.01
CA VAL A 62 9.37 9.73 7.17
C VAL A 62 9.71 9.93 8.64
N SER A 63 8.83 10.57 9.42
CA SER A 63 9.07 10.82 10.84
C SER A 63 9.23 9.52 11.65
N GLN A 64 8.37 8.52 11.41
CA GLN A 64 8.43 7.26 12.15
C GLN A 64 9.55 6.32 11.68
N ARG A 65 10.03 6.47 10.44
CA ARG A 65 11.09 5.61 9.87
C ARG A 65 12.49 6.18 10.00
N ALA A 66 12.63 7.45 10.39
CA ALA A 66 13.92 8.12 10.52
C ALA A 66 14.92 7.41 11.44
N GLN A 67 14.44 6.74 12.49
CA GLN A 67 15.31 5.99 13.42
C GLN A 67 15.54 4.52 13.01
N MET A 68 14.85 4.03 11.98
CA MET A 68 14.85 2.61 11.59
C MET A 68 15.52 2.32 10.26
N LEU A 69 15.79 3.35 9.46
CA LEU A 69 16.38 3.24 8.13
C LEU A 69 17.62 4.12 8.07
N ASP A 70 18.60 3.71 7.26
CA ASP A 70 19.69 4.60 6.91
C ASP A 70 19.17 5.80 6.11
N GLU A 71 19.89 6.91 6.20
CA GLU A 71 19.49 8.19 5.61
C GLU A 71 19.31 8.09 4.08
N SER A 72 20.15 7.32 3.40
CA SER A 72 20.08 7.13 1.95
C SER A 72 18.81 6.39 1.54
N THR A 73 18.47 5.30 2.23
CA THR A 73 17.23 4.56 1.99
C THR A 73 16.01 5.40 2.33
N LEU A 74 16.02 6.12 3.45
CA LEU A 74 14.92 7.00 3.85
C LEU A 74 14.69 8.11 2.83
N SER A 75 15.77 8.74 2.35
CA SER A 75 15.73 9.78 1.32
C SER A 75 15.12 9.26 0.01
N GLN A 76 15.50 8.06 -0.41
CA GLN A 76 14.93 7.41 -1.60
C GLN A 76 13.43 7.11 -1.41
N HIS A 77 13.04 6.56 -0.26
CA HIS A 77 11.64 6.31 0.06
C HIS A 77 10.82 7.60 0.03
N ALA A 78 11.29 8.66 0.71
CA ALA A 78 10.64 9.96 0.75
C ALA A 78 10.49 10.57 -0.64
N THR A 79 11.54 10.50 -1.46
CA THR A 79 11.54 11.04 -2.83
C THR A 79 10.47 10.38 -3.70
N TYR A 80 10.41 9.05 -3.71
CA TYR A 80 9.44 8.34 -4.54
C TYR A 80 8.01 8.51 -4.04
N LEU A 81 7.81 8.51 -2.72
CA LEU A 81 6.49 8.72 -2.14
C LEU A 81 5.96 10.13 -2.41
N ARG A 82 6.80 11.17 -2.29
CA ARG A 82 6.44 12.56 -2.66
C ARG A 82 6.09 12.70 -4.13
N ARG A 83 6.92 12.15 -5.03
CA ARG A 83 6.64 12.20 -6.48
C ARG A 83 5.33 11.50 -6.83
N PHE A 84 5.03 10.39 -6.15
CA PHE A 84 3.77 9.70 -6.33
C PHE A 84 2.57 10.50 -5.80
N ALA A 85 2.71 11.10 -4.61
CA ALA A 85 1.68 11.96 -4.02
C ALA A 85 1.38 13.17 -4.94
N GLN A 86 2.40 13.82 -5.46
CA GLN A 86 2.28 14.91 -6.44
C GLN A 86 1.51 14.50 -7.70
N TYR A 87 1.78 13.30 -8.23
CA TYR A 87 1.05 12.76 -9.37
C TYR A 87 -0.43 12.50 -9.06
N CYS A 88 -0.73 12.01 -7.86
CA CYS A 88 -2.10 11.68 -7.45
C CYS A 88 -2.93 12.90 -7.01
N GLY A 89 -2.27 14.01 -6.64
CA GLY A 89 -2.92 15.16 -6.02
C GLY A 89 -3.47 14.84 -4.61
N PRO A 90 -4.54 15.52 -4.16
CA PRO A 90 -5.12 15.32 -2.83
C PRO A 90 -5.93 14.01 -2.77
N MET A 91 -5.22 12.88 -2.82
CA MET A 91 -5.78 11.53 -2.79
C MET A 91 -5.50 10.86 -1.46
N SER A 92 -6.47 10.10 -0.96
CA SER A 92 -6.26 9.26 0.22
C SER A 92 -5.41 8.03 -0.11
N VAL A 93 -4.57 7.61 0.84
CA VAL A 93 -3.77 6.38 0.73
C VAL A 93 -4.64 5.15 0.40
N ARG A 94 -5.89 5.13 0.86
CA ARG A 94 -6.85 4.03 0.67
C ARG A 94 -7.44 3.95 -0.73
N ASP A 95 -7.50 5.08 -1.43
CA ASP A 95 -8.11 5.20 -2.75
C ASP A 95 -7.11 4.87 -3.86
N VAL A 96 -5.84 4.62 -3.52
CA VAL A 96 -4.81 4.23 -4.48
C VAL A 96 -5.07 2.82 -5.00
N THR A 97 -5.27 2.72 -6.32
CA THR A 97 -5.55 1.46 -7.02
C THR A 97 -4.32 0.93 -7.78
N PRO A 98 -4.25 -0.38 -8.09
CA PRO A 98 -3.20 -0.94 -8.93
C PRO A 98 -3.12 -0.31 -10.33
N MET A 99 -4.26 0.09 -10.89
CA MET A 99 -4.34 0.76 -12.19
C MET A 99 -3.68 2.14 -12.15
N LEU A 100 -3.95 2.93 -11.10
CA LEU A 100 -3.30 4.22 -10.91
C LEU A 100 -1.78 4.09 -10.78
N VAL A 101 -1.33 3.07 -10.04
CA VAL A 101 0.09 2.74 -9.92
C VAL A 101 0.70 2.40 -11.27
N ALA A 102 0.05 1.56 -12.07
CA ALA A 102 0.54 1.20 -13.42
C ALA A 102 0.64 2.44 -14.31
N ASN A 103 -0.36 3.32 -14.29
CA ASN A 103 -0.35 4.56 -15.05
C ASN A 103 0.80 5.47 -14.64
N TRP A 104 0.99 5.71 -13.33
CA TRP A 104 2.10 6.52 -12.84
C TRP A 104 3.46 5.94 -13.25
N LEU A 105 3.66 4.63 -13.09
CA LEU A 105 4.90 4.01 -13.54
C LEU A 105 5.08 4.26 -15.04
N GLY A 106 4.03 4.10 -15.85
CA GLY A 106 4.03 4.36 -17.29
C GLY A 106 4.48 5.77 -17.69
N THR A 107 4.30 6.79 -16.83
CA THR A 107 4.76 8.16 -17.10
C THR A 107 6.22 8.43 -16.75
N LEU A 108 6.88 7.51 -16.02
CA LEU A 108 8.28 7.68 -15.62
C LEU A 108 9.22 7.32 -16.77
N ASP A 109 10.02 8.30 -17.21
CA ASP A 109 11.16 8.07 -18.08
C ASP A 109 12.40 7.66 -17.27
N VAL A 110 12.43 6.39 -16.87
CA VAL A 110 13.53 5.80 -16.09
C VAL A 110 13.82 4.39 -16.55
N ALA A 111 15.06 3.96 -16.37
CA ALA A 111 15.47 2.57 -16.61
C ALA A 111 14.62 1.57 -15.80
N ASP A 112 14.40 0.37 -16.35
CA ASP A 112 13.62 -0.69 -15.71
C ASP A 112 14.17 -1.14 -14.36
N SER A 113 15.49 -1.05 -14.17
CA SER A 113 16.12 -1.29 -12.87
C SER A 113 15.63 -0.30 -11.81
N THR A 114 15.56 0.98 -12.15
CA THR A 114 15.03 2.05 -11.31
C THR A 114 13.54 1.88 -11.07
N ARG A 115 12.75 1.58 -12.11
CA ARG A 115 11.31 1.29 -11.99
C ARG A 115 11.03 0.17 -10.99
N ARG A 116 11.80 -0.93 -11.05
CA ARG A 116 11.69 -2.05 -10.10
C ARG A 116 12.09 -1.65 -8.68
N LYS A 117 13.12 -0.81 -8.54
CA LYS A 117 13.54 -0.27 -7.24
C LYS A 117 12.42 0.56 -6.60
N ILE A 118 11.76 1.42 -7.38
CA ILE A 118 10.58 2.18 -6.96
C ILE A 118 9.49 1.23 -6.48
N VAL A 119 9.08 0.24 -7.28
CA VAL A 119 8.06 -0.74 -6.90
C VAL A 119 8.41 -1.46 -5.60
N ARG A 120 9.68 -1.87 -5.43
CA ARG A 120 10.15 -2.53 -4.21
C ARG A 120 10.00 -1.65 -2.97
N TYR A 121 10.37 -0.37 -3.06
CA TYR A 121 10.23 0.55 -1.93
C TYR A 121 8.78 0.88 -1.63
N MET A 122 7.98 1.17 -2.65
CA MET A 122 6.56 1.50 -2.48
C MET A 122 5.76 0.32 -1.88
N ARG A 123 6.12 -0.93 -2.23
CA ARG A 123 5.57 -2.13 -1.56
C ARG A 123 5.84 -2.13 -0.06
N THR A 124 7.06 -1.82 0.35
CA THR A 124 7.44 -1.76 1.76
C THR A 124 6.70 -0.66 2.49
N ILE A 125 6.59 0.53 1.87
CA ILE A 125 5.84 1.66 2.41
C ILE A 125 4.38 1.28 2.62
N TRP A 126 3.72 0.68 1.62
CA TRP A 126 2.31 0.28 1.74
C TRP A 126 2.07 -0.87 2.72
N LYS A 127 3.03 -1.80 2.86
CA LYS A 127 2.94 -2.83 3.91
C LYS A 127 2.89 -2.18 5.28
N TRP A 128 3.68 -1.12 5.48
CA TRP A 128 3.65 -0.37 6.74
C TRP A 128 2.35 0.46 6.88
N ALA A 129 1.84 1.05 5.79
CA ALA A 129 0.52 1.70 5.77
C ALA A 129 -0.61 0.76 6.22
N ILE A 130 -0.58 -0.50 5.79
CA ILE A 130 -1.53 -1.51 6.22
C ILE A 130 -1.40 -1.80 7.72
N ASN A 131 -0.17 -1.96 8.21
CA ASN A 131 0.07 -2.21 9.64
C ASN A 131 -0.40 -1.05 10.54
N GLN A 132 -0.36 0.18 10.03
CA GLN A 132 -0.88 1.38 10.71
C GLN A 132 -2.38 1.60 10.48
N ASN A 133 -3.08 0.67 9.82
CA ASN A 133 -4.49 0.78 9.42
C ASN A 133 -4.79 2.01 8.53
N VAL A 134 -3.78 2.59 7.89
CA VAL A 134 -3.92 3.71 6.95
C VAL A 134 -4.36 3.21 5.58
N ALA A 135 -3.90 2.02 5.16
CA ALA A 135 -4.30 1.38 3.90
C ALA A 135 -4.98 0.02 4.14
N ASN A 136 -5.91 -0.36 3.26
CA ASN A 136 -6.60 -1.65 3.37
C ASN A 136 -5.87 -2.77 2.60
N ALA A 137 -5.20 -2.42 1.51
CA ALA A 137 -4.50 -3.35 0.63
C ALA A 137 -3.28 -2.69 0.00
N ASN A 138 -2.39 -3.50 -0.59
CA ASN A 138 -1.18 -3.02 -1.23
C ASN A 138 -1.37 -2.96 -2.77
N PRO A 139 -1.55 -1.76 -3.37
CA PRO A 139 -1.78 -1.61 -4.80
C PRO A 139 -0.53 -1.90 -5.64
N TRP A 140 0.64 -1.97 -5.01
CA TRP A 140 1.93 -2.27 -5.66
C TRP A 140 2.18 -3.77 -5.79
N SER A 141 1.32 -4.62 -5.22
CA SER A 141 1.50 -6.07 -5.16
C SER A 141 1.49 -6.75 -6.53
N THR A 142 0.79 -6.20 -7.52
CA THR A 142 0.66 -6.79 -8.87
C THR A 142 1.77 -6.35 -9.83
N GLN A 143 2.59 -5.35 -9.48
CA GLN A 143 3.60 -4.79 -10.38
C GLN A 143 4.88 -5.65 -10.42
N PRO A 144 5.55 -5.83 -11.57
CA PRO A 144 6.78 -6.61 -11.64
C PRO A 144 7.90 -5.91 -10.86
N ALA A 145 8.42 -6.56 -9.81
CA ALA A 145 9.54 -6.04 -9.00
C ALA A 145 10.86 -6.80 -9.19
N ARG A 146 10.82 -7.96 -9.83
CA ARG A 146 12.00 -8.81 -10.09
C ARG A 146 12.16 -9.00 -11.60
N HIS A 147 13.41 -9.11 -12.04
CA HIS A 147 13.70 -9.71 -13.34
C HIS A 147 13.29 -11.19 -13.28
N PRO A 148 12.72 -11.81 -14.34
CA PRO A 148 12.97 -13.23 -14.53
C PRO A 148 14.46 -13.45 -14.39
N ARG A 149 14.88 -14.45 -13.59
CA ARG A 149 16.30 -14.78 -13.44
C ARG A 149 16.84 -14.99 -14.85
N VAL A 150 17.66 -14.05 -15.30
CA VAL A 150 18.56 -14.30 -16.42
C VAL A 150 19.71 -15.03 -15.75
N ASP A 151 19.91 -16.29 -16.10
CA ASP A 151 21.09 -17.03 -15.67
C ASP A 151 22.29 -16.23 -16.18
N ARG A 152 22.94 -15.52 -15.26
CA ARG A 152 24.07 -14.68 -15.59
C ARG A 152 25.22 -15.65 -15.81
N GLU A 153 25.60 -15.87 -17.06
CA GLU A 153 26.87 -16.53 -17.39
C GLU A 153 27.99 -15.63 -16.85
N VAL A 154 28.55 -16.02 -15.71
CA VAL A 154 29.74 -15.38 -15.16
C VAL A 154 30.92 -16.14 -15.72
N ALA A 155 31.57 -15.58 -16.73
CA ALA A 155 32.86 -16.08 -17.19
C ALA A 155 33.93 -15.74 -16.14
N TYR A 156 34.54 -16.77 -15.57
CA TYR A 156 35.71 -16.62 -14.71
C TYR A 156 36.95 -16.55 -15.59
N VAL A 157 37.66 -15.43 -15.55
CA VAL A 157 38.95 -15.27 -16.25
C VAL A 157 40.06 -15.74 -15.31
N SER A 158 40.94 -16.61 -15.78
CA SER A 158 42.08 -17.07 -14.98
C SER A 158 43.04 -15.90 -14.71
N VAL A 159 43.70 -15.94 -13.56
CA VAL A 159 44.70 -14.93 -13.17
C VAL A 159 45.82 -14.80 -14.22
N GLU A 160 46.23 -15.90 -14.85
CA GLU A 160 47.21 -15.91 -15.95
C GLU A 160 46.74 -15.13 -17.18
N THR A 161 45.45 -15.16 -17.52
CA THR A 161 44.90 -14.43 -18.67
C THR A 161 44.98 -12.91 -18.45
N VAL A 162 44.92 -12.45 -17.20
CA VAL A 162 45.04 -11.02 -16.86
C VAL A 162 46.48 -10.53 -17.03
N TYR A 163 47.48 -11.36 -16.74
CA TYR A 163 48.91 -10.99 -16.86
C TYR A 163 49.42 -10.88 -18.30
N HIS A 164 48.74 -11.51 -19.27
CA HIS A 164 49.10 -11.41 -20.69
C HIS A 164 48.43 -10.23 -21.42
N LEU A 165 47.61 -9.43 -20.72
CA LEU A 165 46.91 -8.26 -21.27
C LEU A 165 47.57 -6.91 -20.89
N SER A 166 48.65 -6.95 -20.11
CA SER A 166 49.49 -5.82 -19.71
C SER A 166 50.85 -5.87 -20.43
#